data_AF-A0A6N4T6G8-F1
#
_entry.id   AF-A0A6N4T6G8-F1
#
_cell.length_a   1.000
_cell.length_b   1.000
_cell.length_c   1.000
_cell.angle_alpha   90.00
_cell.angle_beta   90.00
_cell.angle_gamma   90.00
#
_symmetry.space_group_name_H-M   'P 1'
#
loop_
_entity.id
_entity.type
_entity.pdbx_description
1 polymer ?
#
loop_
_entity_poly.entity_id
_entity_poly.type
_entity_poly.pdbx_seq_one_letter_code
_entity_poly.pdbx_strand_id
1 'polypeptide(L)'
;MNLLNQTAATDIQSVHEDALANSTVAHLMATLSTPAPSLSLGTAANPSAGQQILIIDGRVPDQATLINAAKEGVKVIVLDTEHDGVQQIADALKDVHNASSISIISHGDDGVLLLGNSPLHNGNVANYTEQLKAISASLQTGGEIRLYGCDIGKDSVGQDFIQSIAQVTGATVEASTDATGTASRGATGTWKYRLAPCIRIVLWIPASLATTIIYW
;
A
#
# COMPACT_ATOMS: atom_id res chain seq x y z
N MET A 1 -48.68 19.74 67.22
CA MET A 1 -48.16 20.77 66.29
C MET A 1 -48.28 20.23 64.87
N ASN A 2 -49.16 20.87 64.09
CA ASN A 2 -49.34 20.92 62.62
C ASN A 2 -48.00 20.98 61.82
N LEU A 3 -47.79 20.59 60.55
CA LEU A 3 -48.59 20.20 59.34
C LEU A 3 -47.70 19.30 58.43
N LEU A 4 -48.16 18.11 57.97
CA LEU A 4 -48.63 17.72 56.60
C LEU A 4 -47.60 17.90 55.44
N ASN A 5 -47.06 16.86 54.77
CA ASN A 5 -47.59 15.71 54.00
C ASN A 5 -47.94 16.02 52.52
N GLN A 6 -47.38 15.23 51.59
CA GLN A 6 -48.07 14.54 50.46
C GLN A 6 -47.06 13.69 49.65
N THR A 7 -47.03 12.33 49.79
CA THR A 7 -47.70 11.24 49.01
C THR A 7 -46.95 10.86 47.71
N ALA A 8 -46.18 9.76 47.61
CA ALA A 8 -46.52 8.33 47.30
C ALA A 8 -47.17 8.14 45.91
N ALA A 9 -47.04 7.07 45.11
CA ALA A 9 -46.21 5.85 44.98
C ALA A 9 -46.71 5.11 43.68
N THR A 10 -46.01 4.06 43.23
CA THR A 10 -46.51 2.85 42.52
C THR A 10 -46.43 2.77 40.97
N ASP A 11 -45.47 1.95 40.49
CA ASP A 11 -45.55 0.64 39.79
C ASP A 11 -46.32 0.35 38.46
N ILE A 12 -45.68 -0.54 37.65
CA ILE A 12 -46.04 -1.45 36.51
C ILE A 12 -46.51 -0.92 35.11
N GLN A 13 -46.09 -1.72 34.08
CA GLN A 13 -46.62 -1.95 32.70
C GLN A 13 -46.08 -1.05 31.57
N SER A 14 -45.93 -1.44 30.29
CA SER A 14 -46.02 -2.68 29.51
C SER A 14 -45.64 -2.33 28.05
N VAL A 15 -45.21 -3.32 27.28
CA VAL A 15 -44.97 -3.32 25.82
C VAL A 15 -46.25 -3.29 24.95
N HIS A 16 -46.06 -3.12 23.62
CA HIS A 16 -46.97 -3.16 22.44
C HIS A 16 -47.54 -1.81 22.00
N GLU A 17 -47.78 -1.47 20.72
CA GLU A 17 -47.54 -1.95 19.33
C GLU A 17 -48.10 -0.80 18.43
N ASP A 18 -47.81 -0.79 17.12
CA ASP A 18 -48.61 -0.28 15.99
C ASP A 18 -49.53 0.96 16.15
N ALA A 19 -49.81 1.83 15.19
CA ALA A 19 -49.48 2.05 13.79
C ALA A 19 -50.47 3.17 13.38
N LEU A 20 -50.18 3.83 12.25
CA LEU A 20 -51.11 4.67 11.46
C LEU A 20 -51.55 5.99 12.11
N ALA A 21 -51.84 7.06 11.37
CA ALA A 21 -51.52 7.56 10.06
C ALA A 21 -52.27 8.90 9.96
N ASN A 22 -51.74 9.80 9.14
CA ASN A 22 -52.49 10.89 8.48
C ASN A 22 -53.02 12.03 9.37
N SER A 23 -53.09 13.28 8.91
CA SER A 23 -52.79 13.84 7.61
C SER A 23 -53.02 15.34 7.73
N THR A 24 -51.95 16.12 7.67
CA THR A 24 -51.92 17.46 7.07
C THR A 24 -50.45 17.55 6.64
N VAL A 25 -50.07 17.62 5.38
CA VAL A 25 -50.54 18.49 4.31
C VAL A 25 -49.99 17.90 3.00
N ALA A 26 -50.84 17.23 2.23
CA ALA A 26 -50.61 16.99 0.82
C ALA A 26 -51.28 18.12 0.02
N HIS A 27 -50.62 19.28 -0.09
CA HIS A 27 -51.04 20.29 -1.07
C HIS A 27 -49.95 21.30 -1.45
N LEU A 28 -48.81 20.82 -1.94
CA LEU A 28 -47.97 21.62 -2.83
C LEU A 28 -47.32 20.66 -3.85
N MET A 29 -48.06 20.39 -4.92
CA MET A 29 -47.59 19.61 -6.06
C MET A 29 -46.85 20.50 -7.07
N ALA A 30 -45.85 19.87 -7.70
CA ALA A 30 -45.31 20.13 -9.04
C ALA A 30 -44.01 20.97 -9.16
N THR A 31 -43.04 20.33 -9.85
CA THR A 31 -41.72 20.80 -10.30
C THR A 31 -40.72 20.97 -9.16
N LEU A 32 -39.74 20.07 -8.94
CA LEU A 32 -38.57 19.84 -9.77
C LEU A 32 -38.05 18.39 -9.59
N SER A 33 -38.47 17.47 -10.47
CA SER A 33 -37.65 16.28 -10.75
C SER A 33 -36.47 16.74 -11.60
N THR A 34 -35.37 17.11 -10.96
CA THR A 34 -34.06 17.12 -11.60
C THR A 34 -33.20 16.11 -10.84
N PRO A 35 -32.85 14.96 -11.44
CA PRO A 35 -31.80 14.14 -10.86
C PRO A 35 -30.52 14.97 -10.86
N ALA A 36 -29.83 14.98 -9.71
CA ALA A 36 -28.49 15.55 -9.59
C ALA A 36 -27.60 15.02 -10.72
N PRO A 37 -26.70 15.83 -11.31
CA PRO A 37 -25.77 15.35 -12.31
C PRO A 37 -24.98 14.20 -11.70
N SER A 38 -25.22 12.98 -12.20
CA SER A 38 -24.32 11.87 -11.96
C SER A 38 -22.98 12.29 -12.56
N LEU A 39 -21.99 12.50 -11.69
CA LEU A 39 -20.60 12.51 -12.09
C LEU A 39 -20.31 11.13 -12.65
N SER A 40 -20.49 10.99 -13.96
CA SER A 40 -19.88 9.93 -14.73
C SER A 40 -18.38 10.11 -14.56
N LEU A 41 -17.80 9.38 -13.61
CA LEU A 41 -16.40 9.02 -13.67
C LEU A 41 -16.26 8.20 -14.94
N GLY A 42 -16.05 8.90 -16.05
CA GLY A 42 -15.59 8.29 -17.27
C GLY A 42 -14.44 7.38 -16.86
N THR A 43 -14.58 6.11 -17.18
CA THR A 43 -13.45 5.19 -17.13
C THR A 43 -12.43 5.78 -18.11
N ALA A 44 -11.49 6.57 -17.59
CA ALA A 44 -10.23 6.71 -18.27
C ALA A 44 -9.66 5.30 -18.22
N ALA A 45 -9.91 4.54 -19.28
CA ALA A 45 -9.18 3.33 -19.56
C ALA A 45 -7.70 3.74 -19.48
N ASN A 46 -7.07 3.38 -18.36
CA ASN A 46 -5.68 3.72 -18.09
C ASN A 46 -4.85 3.16 -19.28
N PRO A 47 -3.94 3.95 -19.84
CA PRO A 47 -3.32 3.64 -21.12
C PRO A 47 -2.58 2.31 -20.95
N SER A 48 -2.96 1.29 -21.74
CA SER A 48 -2.29 -0.01 -21.85
C SER A 48 -1.88 -0.61 -20.50
N ALA A 49 -2.70 -1.51 -19.93
CA ALA A 49 -2.36 -2.28 -18.73
C ALA A 49 -1.06 -3.08 -18.94
N GLY A 50 0.09 -2.42 -18.76
CA GLY A 50 1.41 -2.98 -18.97
C GLY A 50 1.67 -4.07 -17.95
N GLN A 51 2.65 -4.92 -18.23
CA GLN A 51 2.94 -6.07 -17.39
C GLN A 51 3.24 -5.65 -15.95
N GLN A 52 2.62 -6.33 -14.99
CA GLN A 52 2.95 -6.17 -13.57
C GLN A 52 3.96 -7.25 -13.18
N ILE A 53 4.97 -6.85 -12.43
CA ILE A 53 6.03 -7.75 -11.98
C ILE A 53 6.02 -7.78 -10.46
N LEU A 54 6.03 -8.99 -9.91
CA LEU A 54 6.19 -9.24 -8.49
C LEU A 54 7.53 -9.94 -8.25
N ILE A 55 8.39 -9.32 -7.47
CA ILE A 55 9.66 -9.87 -7.02
C ILE A 55 9.49 -10.22 -5.54
N ILE A 56 9.90 -11.43 -5.17
CA ILE A 56 9.83 -11.92 -3.79
C ILE A 56 11.25 -12.29 -3.37
N ASP A 57 11.75 -11.70 -2.30
CA ASP A 57 13.01 -12.11 -1.71
C ASP A 57 12.92 -13.53 -1.13
N GLY A 58 13.92 -14.36 -1.38
CA GLY A 58 13.95 -15.76 -0.97
C GLY A 58 13.91 -16.00 0.55
N ARG A 59 14.13 -14.97 1.38
CA ARG A 59 14.03 -15.07 2.85
C ARG A 59 12.60 -14.81 3.35
N VAL A 60 11.71 -14.29 2.51
CA VAL A 60 10.30 -14.13 2.87
C VAL A 60 9.69 -15.52 3.06
N PRO A 61 9.02 -15.80 4.19
CA PRO A 61 8.36 -17.08 4.42
C PRO A 61 7.10 -17.23 3.56
N ASP A 62 6.61 -18.46 3.43
CA ASP A 62 5.34 -18.78 2.77
C ASP A 62 5.20 -18.23 1.33
N GLN A 63 6.30 -18.21 0.57
CA GLN A 63 6.36 -17.67 -0.80
C GLN A 63 5.30 -18.29 -1.72
N ALA A 64 5.02 -19.58 -1.55
CA ALA A 64 3.97 -20.26 -2.32
C ALA A 64 2.59 -19.58 -2.15
N THR A 65 2.28 -19.08 -0.96
CA THR A 65 1.04 -18.32 -0.71
C THR A 65 1.05 -17.00 -1.46
N LEU A 66 2.18 -16.28 -1.46
CA LEU A 66 2.32 -15.01 -2.18
C LEU A 66 2.23 -15.21 -3.71
N ILE A 67 2.89 -16.25 -4.23
CA ILE A 67 2.84 -16.63 -5.64
C ILE A 67 1.40 -16.99 -6.05
N ASN A 68 0.71 -17.80 -5.25
CA ASN A 68 -0.67 -18.20 -5.54
C ASN A 68 -1.68 -17.05 -5.37
N ALA A 69 -1.36 -16.03 -4.58
CA ALA A 69 -2.17 -14.83 -4.42
C ALA A 69 -1.92 -13.79 -5.52
N ALA A 70 -0.87 -13.95 -6.34
CA ALA A 70 -0.60 -13.06 -7.45
C ALA A 70 -1.74 -13.16 -8.48
N LYS A 71 -2.19 -12.01 -8.98
CA LYS A 71 -3.23 -11.94 -10.01
C LYS A 71 -2.74 -12.62 -11.29
N GLU A 72 -3.67 -13.16 -12.07
CA GLU A 72 -3.37 -13.64 -13.42
C GLU A 72 -2.66 -12.55 -14.25
N GLY A 73 -1.61 -12.96 -14.98
CA GLY A 73 -0.81 -12.05 -15.80
C GLY A 73 0.31 -11.30 -15.06
N VAL A 74 0.43 -11.43 -13.74
CA VAL A 74 1.59 -10.92 -12.99
C VAL A 74 2.78 -11.86 -13.20
N LYS A 75 3.91 -11.33 -13.67
CA LYS A 75 5.18 -12.07 -13.74
C LYS A 75 5.78 -12.14 -12.34
N VAL A 76 5.92 -13.33 -11.77
CA VAL A 76 6.52 -13.52 -10.45
C VAL A 76 7.98 -14.00 -10.58
N ILE A 77 8.88 -13.38 -9.82
CA ILE A 77 10.31 -13.70 -9.75
C ILE A 77 10.66 -13.91 -8.27
N VAL A 78 11.38 -14.98 -7.94
CA VAL A 78 11.88 -15.24 -6.58
C VAL A 78 13.40 -15.08 -6.60
N LEU A 79 13.94 -14.29 -5.68
CA LEU A 79 15.38 -14.08 -5.56
C LEU A 79 16.03 -15.21 -4.76
N ASP A 80 17.21 -15.62 -5.20
CA ASP A 80 18.08 -16.53 -4.47
C ASP A 80 18.74 -15.80 -3.28
N THR A 81 18.83 -16.48 -2.14
CA THR A 81 19.31 -15.88 -0.88
C THR A 81 20.82 -15.71 -0.83
N GLU A 82 21.57 -16.41 -1.68
CA GLU A 82 23.02 -16.48 -1.63
C GLU A 82 23.70 -15.50 -2.61
N HIS A 83 22.91 -14.78 -3.41
CA HIS A 83 23.40 -13.86 -4.44
C HIS A 83 22.92 -12.43 -4.19
N ASP A 84 23.59 -11.47 -4.83
CA ASP A 84 23.22 -10.07 -4.73
C ASP A 84 21.83 -9.84 -5.32
N GLY A 85 20.87 -9.43 -4.51
CA GLY A 85 19.49 -9.34 -4.96
C GLY A 85 19.21 -8.18 -5.91
N VAL A 86 19.97 -7.08 -5.85
CA VAL A 86 19.77 -5.95 -6.80
C VAL A 86 20.24 -6.37 -8.20
N GLN A 87 21.38 -7.06 -8.28
CA GLN A 87 21.88 -7.62 -9.53
C GLN A 87 20.91 -8.65 -10.11
N GLN A 88 20.39 -9.57 -9.29
CA GLN A 88 19.40 -10.56 -9.73
C GLN A 88 18.16 -9.91 -10.35
N ILE A 89 17.65 -8.83 -9.74
CA ILE A 89 16.50 -8.11 -10.29
C ILE A 89 16.84 -7.49 -11.64
N ALA A 90 17.99 -6.80 -11.75
CA ALA A 90 18.42 -6.21 -13.01
C ALA A 90 18.53 -7.27 -14.13
N ASP A 91 19.16 -8.42 -13.83
CA ASP A 91 19.33 -9.51 -14.78
C ASP A 91 17.99 -10.13 -15.21
N ALA A 92 17.05 -10.31 -14.27
CA ALA A 92 15.75 -10.90 -14.55
C ALA A 92 14.82 -9.98 -15.37
N LEU A 93 15.11 -8.67 -15.38
CA LEU A 93 14.32 -7.65 -16.07
C LEU A 93 14.91 -7.18 -17.40
N LYS A 94 16.10 -7.66 -17.78
CA LYS A 94 16.81 -7.22 -19.00
C LYS A 94 15.99 -7.29 -20.31
N ASP A 95 15.12 -8.30 -20.42
CA ASP A 95 14.27 -8.56 -21.59
C ASP A 95 12.80 -8.18 -21.33
N VAL A 96 12.53 -7.49 -20.22
CA VAL A 96 11.19 -7.01 -19.87
C VAL A 96 11.06 -5.57 -20.32
N HIS A 97 9.94 -5.27 -20.96
CA HIS A 97 9.63 -3.94 -21.46
C HIS A 97 8.18 -3.58 -21.13
N ASN A 98 7.91 -2.29 -21.02
CA ASN A 98 6.58 -1.74 -20.79
C ASN A 98 5.91 -2.25 -19.50
N ALA A 99 6.69 -2.52 -18.46
CA ALA A 99 6.15 -2.88 -17.16
C ALA A 99 5.39 -1.69 -16.56
N SER A 100 4.16 -1.89 -16.11
CA SER A 100 3.38 -0.85 -15.41
C SER A 100 3.86 -0.66 -13.98
N SER A 101 4.32 -1.74 -13.34
CA SER A 101 4.85 -1.67 -11.98
C SER A 101 5.81 -2.82 -11.70
N ILE A 102 6.81 -2.55 -10.88
CA ILE A 102 7.68 -3.55 -10.26
C ILE A 102 7.44 -3.50 -8.76
N SER A 103 6.89 -4.58 -8.21
CA SER A 103 6.62 -4.72 -6.78
C SER A 103 7.61 -5.67 -6.17
N ILE A 104 8.30 -5.26 -5.10
CA ILE A 104 9.33 -6.03 -4.43
C ILE A 104 8.86 -6.33 -3.01
N ILE A 105 8.72 -7.60 -2.65
CA ILE A 105 8.40 -8.05 -1.28
C ILE A 105 9.67 -8.56 -0.62
N SER A 106 10.07 -7.95 0.49
CA SER A 106 11.22 -8.39 1.28
C SER A 106 11.10 -7.96 2.75
N HIS A 107 12.13 -8.30 3.53
CA HIS A 107 12.41 -7.66 4.79
C HIS A 107 12.99 -6.26 4.58
N GLY A 108 12.66 -5.37 5.52
CA GLY A 108 13.16 -4.01 5.54
C GLY A 108 13.26 -3.49 6.97
N ASP A 109 13.89 -2.33 7.05
CA ASP A 109 13.93 -1.43 8.21
C ASP A 109 13.98 0.00 7.64
N ASP A 110 13.90 1.02 8.49
CA ASP A 110 13.92 2.42 8.04
C ASP A 110 15.18 2.73 7.19
N GLY A 111 14.96 3.02 5.90
CA GLY A 111 16.03 3.27 4.92
C GLY A 111 16.82 2.04 4.45
N VAL A 112 16.32 0.82 4.72
CA VAL A 112 16.99 -0.43 4.37
C VAL A 112 16.02 -1.42 3.72
N LEU A 113 16.42 -1.98 2.58
CA LEU A 113 15.76 -3.10 1.94
C LEU A 113 16.74 -4.26 1.81
N LEU A 114 16.42 -5.42 2.39
CA LEU A 114 17.28 -6.60 2.26
C LEU A 114 16.96 -7.31 0.94
N LEU A 115 17.94 -7.62 0.09
CA LEU A 115 17.72 -8.35 -1.17
C LEU A 115 18.79 -9.43 -1.41
N GLY A 116 18.38 -10.70 -1.42
CA GLY A 116 19.29 -11.84 -1.49
C GLY A 116 20.28 -11.83 -0.32
N ASN A 117 21.58 -11.80 -0.60
CA ASN A 117 22.62 -11.72 0.44
C ASN A 117 23.06 -10.28 0.80
N SER A 118 22.51 -9.26 0.13
CA SER A 118 22.97 -7.87 0.25
C SER A 118 21.87 -6.93 0.78
N PRO A 119 22.20 -5.94 1.62
CA PRO A 119 21.30 -4.83 1.90
C PRO A 119 21.43 -3.75 0.81
N LEU A 120 20.30 -3.15 0.41
CA LEU A 120 20.23 -1.90 -0.33
C LEU A 120 19.79 -0.80 0.66
N HIS A 121 20.58 0.27 0.76
CA HIS A 121 20.35 1.37 1.70
C HIS A 121 21.00 2.65 1.17
N ASN A 122 20.67 3.81 1.75
CA ASN A 122 21.10 5.11 1.18
C ASN A 122 22.63 5.22 0.94
N GLY A 123 23.44 4.67 1.86
CA GLY A 123 24.90 4.67 1.76
C GLY A 123 25.51 3.84 0.61
N ASN A 124 24.73 2.98 -0.06
CA ASN A 124 25.23 2.16 -1.17
C ASN A 124 24.43 2.27 -2.47
N VAL A 125 23.37 3.10 -2.52
CA VAL A 125 22.56 3.30 -3.75
C VAL A 125 23.44 3.67 -4.96
N ALA A 126 24.45 4.53 -4.75
CA ALA A 126 25.37 4.94 -5.81
C ALA A 126 26.12 3.77 -6.46
N ASN A 127 26.42 2.71 -5.69
CA ASN A 127 27.12 1.52 -6.19
C ASN A 127 26.22 0.66 -7.09
N TYR A 128 24.90 0.80 -6.98
CA TYR A 128 23.91 0.08 -7.76
C TYR A 128 23.31 0.90 -8.91
N THR A 129 23.94 2.02 -9.29
CA THR A 129 23.39 2.94 -10.30
C THR A 129 23.07 2.24 -11.62
N GLU A 130 23.95 1.35 -12.08
CA GLU A 130 23.76 0.64 -13.36
C GLU A 130 22.58 -0.33 -13.27
N GLN A 131 22.51 -1.11 -12.20
CA GLN A 131 21.44 -2.07 -11.95
C GLN A 131 20.10 -1.36 -11.79
N LEU A 132 20.03 -0.30 -10.98
CA LEU A 132 18.80 0.47 -10.77
C LEU A 132 18.29 1.12 -12.06
N LYS A 133 19.18 1.59 -12.93
CA LYS A 133 18.81 2.08 -14.27
C LYS A 133 18.34 0.97 -15.19
N ALA A 134 18.94 -0.23 -15.14
CA ALA A 134 18.46 -1.37 -15.90
C ALA A 134 17.05 -1.79 -15.44
N ILE A 135 16.78 -1.74 -14.14
CA ILE A 135 15.45 -1.98 -13.57
C ILE A 135 14.45 -0.95 -14.11
N SER A 136 14.77 0.34 -14.05
CA SER A 136 13.85 1.38 -14.52
C SER A 136 13.66 1.39 -16.03
N ALA A 137 14.63 0.94 -16.82
CA ALA A 137 14.50 0.77 -18.26
C ALA A 137 13.45 -0.28 -18.68
N SER A 138 13.07 -1.19 -17.77
CA SER A 138 11.99 -2.16 -18.02
C SER A 138 10.58 -1.58 -17.82
N LEU A 139 10.47 -0.44 -17.12
CA LEU A 139 9.22 0.25 -16.87
C LEU A 139 8.73 1.01 -18.12
N GLN A 140 7.42 1.10 -18.28
CA GLN A 140 6.83 2.06 -19.21
C GLN A 140 6.92 3.50 -18.65
N THR A 141 6.64 4.49 -19.50
CA THR A 141 6.48 5.88 -19.04
C THR A 141 5.42 5.97 -17.94
N GLY A 142 5.80 6.50 -16.78
CA GLY A 142 4.91 6.60 -15.61
C GLY A 142 4.77 5.29 -14.82
N GLY A 143 5.55 4.25 -15.15
CA GLY A 143 5.66 3.06 -14.34
C GLY A 143 6.36 3.32 -13.00
N GLU A 144 6.07 2.47 -12.03
CA GLU A 144 6.47 2.68 -10.63
C GLU A 144 7.17 1.47 -10.02
N ILE A 145 8.01 1.75 -9.01
CA ILE A 145 8.67 0.75 -8.16
C ILE A 145 8.01 0.80 -6.79
N ARG A 146 7.50 -0.34 -6.32
CA ARG A 146 6.84 -0.47 -5.01
C ARG A 146 7.64 -1.40 -4.11
N LEU A 147 8.06 -0.91 -2.95
CA LEU A 147 8.87 -1.61 -1.96
C LEU A 147 7.99 -2.02 -0.78
N TYR A 148 7.70 -3.31 -0.68
CA TYR A 148 6.94 -3.91 0.42
C TYR A 148 7.90 -4.59 1.38
N GLY A 149 8.08 -3.98 2.55
CA GLY A 149 8.85 -4.50 3.66
C GLY A 149 8.66 -3.62 4.88
N CYS A 150 8.95 -4.13 6.06
CA CYS A 150 8.68 -3.39 7.29
C CYS A 150 9.40 -2.04 7.31
N ASP A 151 8.65 -0.97 7.60
CA ASP A 151 9.15 0.35 8.00
C ASP A 151 10.14 1.04 7.03
N ILE A 152 10.27 0.59 5.76
CA ILE A 152 11.28 1.09 4.81
C ILE A 152 11.27 2.61 4.65
N GLY A 153 10.08 3.21 4.56
CA GLY A 153 9.87 4.64 4.36
C GLY A 153 9.42 5.40 5.59
N LYS A 154 9.59 4.82 6.78
CA LYS A 154 8.92 5.27 8.01
C LYS A 154 9.34 6.67 8.45
N ASP A 155 10.64 6.91 8.62
CA ASP A 155 11.17 8.17 9.11
C ASP A 155 12.01 8.86 8.02
N SER A 156 12.70 9.96 8.36
CA SER A 156 13.45 10.75 7.37
C SER A 156 14.55 9.94 6.68
N VAL A 157 15.14 8.94 7.35
CA VAL A 157 16.15 8.06 6.75
C VAL A 157 15.55 7.21 5.64
N GLY A 158 14.36 6.66 5.87
CA GLY A 158 13.57 5.97 4.86
C GLY A 158 13.19 6.87 3.68
N GLN A 159 12.77 8.11 3.95
CA GLN A 159 12.41 9.08 2.91
C GLN A 159 13.62 9.42 2.03
N ASP A 160 14.78 9.68 2.62
CA ASP A 160 16.03 9.95 1.89
C ASP A 160 16.45 8.74 1.03
N PHE A 161 16.31 7.54 1.58
CA PHE A 161 16.59 6.31 0.84
C PHE A 161 15.71 6.16 -0.40
N ILE A 162 14.39 6.33 -0.26
CA ILE A 162 13.43 6.25 -1.37
C ILE A 162 13.72 7.35 -2.40
N GLN A 163 14.07 8.56 -1.93
CA GLN A 163 14.41 9.68 -2.78
C GLN A 163 15.67 9.41 -3.62
N SER A 164 16.70 8.79 -3.04
CA SER A 164 17.90 8.37 -3.76
C SER A 164 17.61 7.34 -4.86
N ILE A 165 16.73 6.38 -4.59
CA ILE A 165 16.30 5.43 -5.64
C ILE A 165 15.54 6.16 -6.76
N ALA A 166 14.60 7.03 -6.40
CA ALA A 166 13.83 7.81 -7.38
C ALA A 166 14.74 8.68 -8.26
N GLN A 167 15.78 9.28 -7.68
CA GLN A 167 16.79 10.05 -8.40
C GLN A 167 17.57 9.22 -9.42
N VAL A 168 18.02 8.03 -9.03
CA VAL A 168 18.80 7.15 -9.92
C VAL A 168 17.94 6.57 -11.04
N THR A 169 16.72 6.15 -10.69
CA THR A 169 15.82 5.42 -11.59
C THR A 169 15.01 6.33 -12.50
N GLY A 170 14.73 7.57 -12.06
CA GLY A 170 13.75 8.45 -12.69
C GLY A 170 12.31 7.93 -12.61
N ALA A 171 12.05 6.91 -11.79
CA ALA A 171 10.74 6.31 -11.60
C ALA A 171 10.05 6.88 -10.36
N THR A 172 8.73 6.73 -10.30
CA THR A 172 8.00 6.88 -9.04
C THR A 172 8.39 5.72 -8.12
N VAL A 173 8.82 6.03 -6.90
CA VAL A 173 9.14 5.01 -5.89
C VAL A 173 8.20 5.15 -4.71
N GLU A 174 7.61 4.02 -4.34
CA GLU A 174 6.66 3.86 -3.26
C GLU A 174 7.20 2.85 -2.27
N ALA A 175 7.11 3.12 -0.97
CA ALA A 175 7.52 2.16 0.04
C ALA A 175 6.58 2.14 1.25
N SER A 176 6.54 1.00 1.92
CA SER A 176 5.83 0.81 3.18
C SER A 176 6.44 1.64 4.31
N THR A 177 5.59 2.37 5.05
CA THR A 177 5.98 3.14 6.25
C THR A 177 5.65 2.44 7.57
N ASP A 178 5.02 1.26 7.50
CA ASP A 178 4.67 0.44 8.65
C ASP A 178 5.08 -1.03 8.43
N ALA A 179 5.03 -1.82 9.50
CA ALA A 179 5.22 -3.25 9.43
C ALA A 179 4.11 -3.86 8.55
N THR A 180 4.46 -4.26 7.34
CA THR A 180 3.56 -5.03 6.48
C THR A 180 3.37 -6.42 7.09
N GLY A 181 2.25 -6.61 7.79
CA GLY A 181 1.90 -7.84 8.49
C GLY A 181 2.22 -7.79 9.98
N THR A 182 1.28 -8.19 10.83
CA THR A 182 1.49 -8.26 12.28
C THR A 182 2.38 -9.45 12.62
N ALA A 183 3.66 -9.22 12.84
CA ALA A 183 4.52 -10.20 13.50
C ALA A 183 4.10 -10.29 14.97
N SER A 184 3.67 -11.48 15.42
CA SER A 184 3.46 -11.77 16.85
C SER A 184 4.38 -12.93 17.26
N ARG A 185 5.08 -12.75 18.38
CA ARG A 185 6.02 -13.74 18.92
C ARG A 185 5.25 -14.79 19.73
N GLY A 186 5.21 -16.03 19.25
CA GLY A 186 4.71 -17.16 20.03
C GLY A 186 5.67 -17.55 21.17
N ALA A 187 5.16 -18.22 22.20
CA ALA A 187 5.95 -18.65 23.38
C ALA A 187 7.14 -19.57 23.05
N THR A 188 7.17 -20.15 21.85
CA THR A 188 8.26 -21.01 21.35
C THR A 188 9.34 -20.24 20.56
N GLY A 189 9.23 -18.90 20.47
CA GLY A 189 10.13 -18.10 19.64
C GLY A 189 9.90 -18.26 18.13
N THR A 190 8.84 -18.96 17.73
CA THR A 190 8.46 -19.11 16.32
C THR A 190 7.66 -17.88 15.88
N TRP A 191 8.16 -17.21 14.84
CA TRP A 191 7.44 -16.12 14.17
C TRP A 191 6.27 -16.70 13.37
N LYS A 192 5.06 -16.16 13.58
CA LYS A 192 3.90 -16.46 12.76
C LYS A 192 3.50 -15.19 12.02
N TYR A 193 3.70 -15.17 10.71
CA TYR A 193 3.26 -14.06 9.86
C TYR A 193 1.82 -14.32 9.43
N ARG A 194 0.94 -13.36 9.71
CA ARG A 194 -0.39 -13.30 9.10
C ARG A 194 -0.36 -12.14 8.13
N LEU A 195 -0.61 -12.39 6.86
CA LEU A 195 -0.88 -11.34 5.88
C LEU A 195 -2.20 -10.67 6.27
N ALA A 196 -2.12 -9.65 7.13
CA ALA A 196 -3.22 -8.76 7.41
C ALA A 196 -3.25 -7.68 6.31
N PRO A 197 -4.39 -7.41 5.67
CA PRO A 197 -4.48 -6.33 4.71
C PRO A 197 -4.54 -5.01 5.47
N CYS A 198 -3.40 -4.31 5.56
CA CYS A 198 -3.31 -2.86 5.74
C CYS A 198 -1.92 -2.43 5.27
N ILE A 199 -1.73 -2.37 3.96
CA ILE A 199 -0.77 -1.44 3.35
C ILE A 199 -1.38 -0.06 3.60
N ARG A 200 -0.77 0.80 4.43
CA ARG A 200 -1.19 2.21 4.47
C ARG A 200 -0.01 3.17 4.66
N ILE A 201 -0.06 4.20 3.82
CA ILE A 201 0.96 5.18 3.45
C ILE A 201 2.09 4.55 2.64
N VAL A 202 1.85 4.54 1.35
CA VAL A 202 2.91 4.69 0.36
C VAL A 202 3.40 6.13 0.46
N LEU A 203 4.68 6.34 0.77
CA LEU A 203 5.31 7.62 0.45
C LEU A 203 5.44 7.69 -1.08
N TRP A 204 4.78 8.66 -1.69
CA TRP A 204 4.80 8.87 -3.13
C TRP A 204 5.85 9.93 -3.48
N ILE A 205 6.96 9.52 -4.10
CA ILE A 205 7.95 10.44 -4.66
C ILE A 205 7.86 10.41 -6.19
N PRO A 206 7.31 11.45 -6.84
CA PRO A 206 7.30 11.55 -8.29
C PRO A 206 8.70 11.84 -8.83
N ALA A 207 8.98 11.34 -10.04
CA ALA A 207 10.22 11.59 -10.76
C ALA A 207 10.61 13.09 -10.88
N SER A 208 9.62 14.00 -10.86
CA SER A 208 9.85 15.45 -10.95
C SER A 208 10.40 16.10 -9.67
N LEU A 209 10.21 15.47 -8.50
CA LEU A 209 10.72 16.00 -7.22
C LEU A 209 12.14 15.51 -6.91
N ALA A 210 12.64 14.50 -7.63
CA ALA A 210 14.01 14.01 -7.52
C ALA A 210 15.10 15.05 -7.88
N THR A 211 14.77 16.09 -8.64
CA THR A 211 15.78 17.06 -9.12
C THR A 211 15.90 18.31 -8.24
N THR A 212 15.07 18.46 -7.19
CA THR A 212 15.11 19.67 -6.34
C THR A 212 15.88 19.40 -5.05
N ILE A 213 17.20 19.58 -5.10
CA ILE A 213 18.03 19.69 -3.90
C ILE A 213 17.75 21.06 -3.27
N ILE A 214 16.93 21.12 -2.22
CA ILE A 214 16.89 22.28 -1.33
C ILE A 214 17.96 22.06 -0.26
N TYR A 215 19.12 22.68 -0.46
CA TYR A 215 20.09 22.89 0.60
C TYR A 215 19.46 23.77 1.68
N TRP A 216 19.54 23.34 2.94
CA TRP A 216 19.62 24.25 4.08
C TRP A 216 21.06 24.22 4.60
#